data_AF-A0A0U1W0Z9-F1
#
_entry.id   AF-A0A0U1W0Z9-F1
#
_cell.length_a   1.000
_cell.length_b   1.000
_cell.length_c   1.000
_cell.angle_alpha   90.00
_cell.angle_beta   90.00
_cell.angle_gamma   90.00
#
_symmetry.space_group_name_H-M   'P 1'
#
loop_
_entity.id
_entity.type
_entity.pdbx_description
1 polymer ?
#
loop_
_entity_poly.entity_id
_entity_poly.type
_entity_poly.pdbx_seq_one_letter_code
_entity_poly.pdbx_strand_id
1 'polypeptide(L)'
;MSYSNRELVESFLSYKLSQRNYPTALLRPDDAGGRTEADKANSAATNGLLANSSNGGGQPGADIEAVKAALRDSSEEFELLFTQAFSDLSTQLDITPDTAYHSFKSVMDEVFKDGVNWGRVVGLFAFGGVLCVECVEKDT
;
A
#
# COMPACT_ATOMS: atom_id res chain seq x y z
N MET A 1 10.51 8.71 15.80
CA MET A 1 9.90 7.70 14.94
C MET A 1 8.71 8.33 14.25
N SER A 2 8.79 8.62 12.96
CA SER A 2 7.66 9.16 12.21
C SER A 2 7.62 8.45 10.87
N TYR A 3 7.05 7.26 10.83
CA TYR A 3 6.54 6.71 9.58
C TYR A 3 5.30 7.51 9.20
N SER A 4 5.14 7.80 7.92
CA SER A 4 3.95 8.49 7.42
C SER A 4 2.88 7.46 7.10
N ASN A 5 1.61 7.78 7.35
CA ASN A 5 0.49 6.97 6.86
C ASN A 5 0.59 6.69 5.36
N ARG A 6 1.21 7.60 4.61
CA ARG A 6 1.53 7.42 3.19
C ARG A 6 2.43 6.20 2.92
N GLU A 7 3.45 5.96 3.75
CA GLU A 7 4.36 4.81 3.58
C GLU A 7 3.61 3.49 3.76
N LEU A 8 2.68 3.42 4.72
CA LEU A 8 1.84 2.25 4.93
C LEU A 8 0.95 1.97 3.72
N VAL A 9 0.32 3.01 3.15
CA VAL A 9 -0.51 2.90 1.95
C VAL A 9 0.32 2.45 0.75
N GLU A 10 1.45 3.09 0.47
CA GLU A 10 2.32 2.73 -0.65
C GLU A 10 2.86 1.30 -0.53
N SER A 11 3.28 0.89 0.67
CA SER A 11 3.74 -0.48 0.93
C SER A 11 2.64 -1.51 0.74
N PHE A 12 1.42 -1.20 1.19
CA PHE A 12 0.27 -2.09 1.08
C PHE A 12 -0.21 -2.24 -0.37
N LEU A 13 -0.34 -1.14 -1.12
CA LEU A 13 -0.73 -1.20 -2.53
C LEU A 13 0.33 -1.91 -3.38
N SER A 14 1.61 -1.68 -3.10
CA SER A 14 2.71 -2.42 -3.74
C SER A 14 2.59 -3.92 -3.49
N TYR A 15 2.26 -4.30 -2.25
CA TYR A 15 1.99 -5.69 -1.89
C TYR A 15 0.83 -6.28 -2.71
N LYS A 16 -0.29 -5.56 -2.81
CA LYS A 16 -1.47 -6.00 -3.58
C LYS A 16 -1.19 -6.19 -5.07
N LEU A 17 -0.48 -5.25 -5.69
CA LEU A 17 -0.08 -5.36 -7.10
C LEU A 17 0.87 -6.54 -7.32
N SER A 18 1.82 -6.76 -6.41
CA SER A 18 2.75 -7.88 -6.49
C SER A 18 2.06 -9.25 -6.41
N GLN A 19 0.96 -9.38 -5.67
CA GLN A 19 0.18 -10.64 -5.63
C GLN A 19 -0.41 -11.01 -6.99
N ARG A 20 -0.69 -10.01 -7.84
CA ARG A 20 -1.23 -10.19 -9.19
C ARG A 20 -0.16 -10.12 -10.30
N ASN A 21 1.12 -10.07 -9.91
CA ASN A 21 2.27 -9.92 -10.81
C ASN A 21 2.29 -8.57 -11.57
N TYR A 22 1.66 -7.52 -11.03
CA TYR A 22 1.77 -6.18 -11.58
C TYR A 22 2.99 -5.44 -11.05
N PRO A 23 3.67 -4.63 -11.88
CA PRO A 23 4.83 -3.86 -11.44
C PRO A 23 4.41 -2.76 -10.47
N THR A 24 5.08 -2.70 -9.32
CA THR A 24 4.85 -1.64 -8.30
C THR A 24 5.24 -0.25 -8.79
N ALA A 25 6.00 -0.15 -9.90
CA ALA A 25 6.35 1.08 -10.56
C ALA A 25 5.13 1.90 -11.03
N LEU A 26 3.96 1.27 -11.21
CA LEU A 26 2.69 1.95 -11.54
C LEU A 26 2.25 2.95 -10.47
N LEU A 27 2.67 2.74 -9.21
CA LEU A 27 2.35 3.65 -8.11
C LEU A 27 3.29 4.86 -8.06
N ARG A 28 4.36 4.88 -8.86
CA ARG A 28 5.27 6.01 -8.93
C ARG A 28 4.60 7.03 -9.85
N PRO A 29 4.26 8.25 -9.37
CA PRO A 29 3.86 9.32 -10.27
C PRO A 29 5.00 9.50 -11.27
N ASP A 30 4.68 9.45 -12.57
CA ASP A 30 5.64 9.81 -13.60
C ASP A 30 6.01 11.29 -13.36
N ASP A 31 7.18 11.52 -12.76
CA ASP A 31 7.80 12.83 -12.68
C ASP A 31 8.29 13.17 -14.09
N ALA A 32 7.33 13.45 -14.97
CA ALA A 32 7.56 13.99 -16.29
C ALA A 32 8.03 15.45 -16.14
N GLY A 33 9.30 15.66 -15.77
CA GLY A 33 9.81 17.03 -15.73
C GLY A 33 11.18 17.29 -15.13
N GLY A 34 12.26 16.62 -15.57
CA GLY A 34 13.60 17.16 -15.29
C GLY A 34 14.79 16.23 -15.51
N ARG A 35 15.09 15.88 -16.77
CA ARG A 35 16.42 15.38 -17.15
C ARG A 35 17.46 16.49 -17.05
N THR A 36 18.54 16.26 -16.30
CA THR A 36 19.90 16.50 -16.81
C THR A 36 20.89 15.54 -16.15
N GLU A 37 21.69 14.90 -16.99
CA GLU A 37 22.67 13.86 -16.71
C GLU A 37 24.04 14.40 -16.21
N ALA A 38 24.92 13.46 -15.85
CA ALA A 38 26.34 13.55 -15.47
C ALA A 38 26.60 13.73 -13.95
N ASP A 39 27.47 12.97 -13.27
CA ASP A 39 28.66 12.19 -13.67
C ASP A 39 28.97 11.17 -12.53
N LYS A 40 29.06 9.86 -12.84
CA LYS A 40 30.27 9.01 -12.83
C LYS A 40 30.97 8.71 -11.48
N ALA A 41 30.89 7.41 -11.14
CA ALA A 41 31.90 6.52 -10.56
C ALA A 41 32.75 6.95 -9.33
N ASN A 42 32.71 6.13 -8.28
CA ASN A 42 33.91 5.40 -7.86
C ASN A 42 33.58 4.14 -7.05
N SER A 43 34.32 3.08 -7.35
CA SER A 43 34.44 1.81 -6.62
C SER A 43 35.01 2.00 -5.22
N ALA A 44 34.67 1.11 -4.29
CA ALA A 44 35.65 0.30 -3.54
C ALA A 44 34.97 -0.60 -2.52
N ALA A 45 35.30 -1.88 -2.60
CA ALA A 45 35.06 -2.86 -1.56
C ALA A 45 35.74 -2.46 -0.25
N THR A 46 35.11 -2.76 0.89
CA THR A 46 35.83 -3.05 2.13
C THR A 46 35.02 -4.02 2.99
N ASN A 47 35.72 -5.07 3.41
CA ASN A 47 35.24 -6.15 4.25
C ASN A 47 34.84 -5.65 5.64
N GLY A 48 33.85 -6.32 6.25
CA GLY A 48 33.47 -6.09 7.64
C GLY A 48 32.56 -7.18 8.19
N LEU A 49 33.10 -8.41 8.29
CA LEU A 49 32.54 -9.44 9.16
C LEU A 49 32.61 -8.94 10.61
N LEU A 50 31.47 -8.73 11.26
CA LEU A 50 31.36 -8.80 12.71
C LEU A 50 30.06 -9.49 13.09
N ALA A 51 30.21 -10.71 13.60
CA ALA A 51 29.25 -11.32 14.49
C ALA A 51 29.21 -10.51 15.78
N ASN A 52 28.02 -10.22 16.30
CA ASN A 52 27.81 -10.27 17.75
C ASN A 52 26.35 -10.60 18.09
N SER A 53 26.23 -11.57 18.99
CA SER A 53 25.00 -12.09 19.58
C SER A 53 24.19 -11.05 20.34
N SER A 54 22.86 -11.26 20.31
CA SER A 54 21.87 -11.14 21.39
C SER A 54 22.03 -9.99 22.40
N ASN A 55 21.09 -9.04 22.45
CA ASN A 55 20.16 -8.86 23.58
C ASN A 55 19.16 -7.72 23.31
N GLY A 56 17.93 -7.87 23.81
CA GLY A 56 16.76 -7.07 23.45
C GLY A 56 16.83 -5.57 23.74
N GLY A 57 16.48 -4.79 22.73
CA GLY A 57 16.08 -3.39 22.79
C GLY A 57 15.31 -3.11 21.50
N GLY A 58 14.01 -2.84 21.59
CA GLY A 58 13.10 -2.73 20.45
C GLY A 58 13.67 -1.84 19.35
N GLN A 59 13.97 -2.45 18.20
CA GLN A 59 14.44 -1.73 17.04
C GLN A 59 13.26 -0.97 16.41
N PRO A 60 13.36 0.34 16.17
CA PRO A 60 12.35 1.16 15.49
C PRO A 60 11.81 0.56 14.18
N GLY A 61 12.64 -0.22 13.48
CA GLY A 61 12.28 -0.90 12.23
C GLY A 61 11.47 -2.19 12.43
N ALA A 62 11.59 -2.86 13.57
CA ALA A 62 10.82 -4.08 13.85
C ALA A 62 9.35 -3.76 14.09
N ASP A 63 9.06 -2.62 14.74
CA ASP A 63 7.68 -2.18 15.02
C ASP A 63 6.88 -1.88 13.75
N ILE A 64 7.49 -1.21 12.76
CA ILE A 64 6.80 -0.86 11.51
C ILE A 64 6.58 -2.08 10.61
N GLU A 65 7.53 -2.99 10.55
CA GLU A 65 7.35 -4.24 9.79
C GLU A 65 6.27 -5.12 10.43
N ALA A 66 6.15 -5.11 11.76
CA ALA A 66 5.03 -5.76 12.45
C ALA A 66 3.68 -5.11 12.11
N VAL A 67 3.60 -3.78 12.00
CA VAL A 67 2.38 -3.07 11.57
C VAL A 67 2.03 -3.42 10.11
N LYS A 68 3.02 -3.42 9.21
CA LYS A 68 2.82 -3.81 7.81
C LYS A 68 2.33 -5.25 7.71
N ALA A 69 2.91 -6.18 8.47
CA ALA A 69 2.49 -7.58 8.51
C ALA A 69 1.06 -7.72 9.04
N ALA A 70 0.76 -7.14 10.21
CA ALA A 70 -0.57 -7.19 10.81
C ALA A 70 -1.64 -6.59 9.88
N LEU A 71 -1.32 -5.52 9.15
CA LEU A 71 -2.22 -4.92 8.19
C LEU A 71 -2.49 -5.84 6.99
N ARG A 72 -1.47 -6.53 6.48
CA ARG A 72 -1.63 -7.51 5.39
C ARG A 72 -2.49 -8.68 5.84
N ASP A 73 -2.15 -9.29 6.96
CA ASP A 73 -2.87 -10.44 7.51
C ASP A 73 -4.35 -10.09 7.78
N SER A 74 -4.59 -8.94 8.42
CA SER A 74 -5.95 -8.49 8.74
C SER A 74 -6.75 -8.16 7.47
N SER A 75 -6.11 -7.58 6.45
CA SER A 75 -6.80 -7.23 5.20
C SER A 75 -7.15 -8.48 4.38
N GLU A 76 -6.28 -9.49 4.37
CA GLU A 76 -6.57 -10.78 3.74
C GLU A 76 -7.73 -11.49 4.41
N GLU A 77 -7.74 -11.53 5.75
CA GLU A 77 -8.88 -12.06 6.50
C GLU A 77 -10.17 -11.29 6.17
N PHE A 78 -10.09 -9.95 6.13
CA PHE A 78 -11.22 -9.09 5.80
C PHE A 78 -11.76 -9.35 4.39
N GLU A 79 -10.88 -9.52 3.40
CA GLU A 79 -11.29 -9.82 2.02
C GLU A 79 -11.97 -11.18 1.89
N LEU A 80 -11.49 -12.20 2.60
CA LEU A 80 -12.16 -13.51 2.64
C LEU A 80 -13.56 -13.41 3.25
N LEU A 81 -13.73 -12.62 4.31
CA LEU A 81 -15.01 -12.45 4.99
C LEU A 81 -16.02 -11.64 4.17
N PHE A 82 -15.55 -10.67 3.38
CA PHE A 82 -16.40 -9.72 2.65
C PHE A 82 -16.28 -9.84 1.13
N THR A 83 -15.83 -10.99 0.61
CA THR A 83 -15.59 -11.22 -0.83
C THR A 83 -16.78 -10.81 -1.69
N GLN A 84 -18.00 -11.22 -1.31
CA GLN A 84 -19.21 -10.88 -2.05
C GLN A 84 -19.48 -9.37 -2.05
N ALA A 85 -19.32 -8.72 -0.89
CA ALA A 85 -19.54 -7.28 -0.77
C ALA A 85 -18.53 -6.49 -1.60
N PHE A 86 -17.28 -6.95 -1.70
CA PHE A 86 -16.27 -6.34 -2.56
C PHE A 86 -16.61 -6.47 -4.05
N SER A 87 -17.10 -7.63 -4.49
CA SER A 87 -17.57 -7.82 -5.86
C SER A 87 -18.76 -6.93 -6.19
N ASP A 88 -19.68 -6.76 -5.24
CA ASP A 88 -20.84 -5.89 -5.45
C ASP A 88 -20.45 -4.40 -5.44
N LEU A 89 -19.43 -4.03 -4.67
CA LEU A 89 -18.95 -2.65 -4.55
C LEU A 89 -18.10 -2.24 -5.77
N SER A 90 -17.29 -3.14 -6.32
CA SER A 90 -16.52 -2.90 -7.56
C SER A 90 -17.42 -2.68 -8.78
N THR A 91 -18.54 -3.40 -8.86
CA THR A 91 -19.51 -3.22 -9.95
C THR A 91 -20.33 -1.94 -9.81
N GLN A 92 -20.51 -1.42 -8.59
CA GLN A 92 -21.27 -0.19 -8.34
C GLN A 92 -20.42 1.08 -8.48
N LEU A 93 -19.12 1.03 -8.18
CA LEU A 93 -18.23 2.15 -8.42
C LEU A 93 -17.80 2.18 -9.90
N ASP A 94 -18.42 3.08 -10.66
CA ASP A 94 -17.89 3.50 -11.96
C ASP A 94 -16.65 4.40 -11.71
N ILE A 95 -15.50 3.75 -11.52
CA ILE A 95 -14.22 4.42 -11.36
C ILE A 95 -13.68 4.75 -12.75
N THR A 96 -13.73 6.04 -13.08
CA THR A 96 -12.99 6.62 -14.21
C THR A 96 -11.86 7.49 -13.68
N PRO A 97 -10.82 7.78 -14.47
CA PRO A 97 -9.73 8.67 -14.06
C PRO A 97 -10.23 10.02 -13.51
N ASP A 98 -11.29 10.58 -14.10
CA ASP A 98 -11.90 11.85 -13.71
C ASP A 98 -12.72 11.78 -12.41
N THR A 99 -13.29 10.62 -12.08
CA THR A 99 -14.21 10.47 -10.92
C THR A 99 -13.59 9.73 -9.74
N ALA A 100 -12.44 9.07 -9.92
CA ALA A 100 -11.85 8.14 -8.95
C ALA A 100 -11.74 8.71 -7.53
N TYR A 101 -11.13 9.89 -7.39
CA TYR A 101 -10.96 10.52 -6.08
C TYR A 101 -12.29 10.85 -5.41
N HIS A 102 -13.22 11.45 -6.16
CA HIS A 102 -14.51 11.87 -5.61
C HIS A 102 -15.36 10.67 -5.20
N SER A 103 -15.47 9.66 -6.07
CA SER A 103 -16.21 8.42 -5.81
C SER A 103 -15.64 7.69 -4.60
N PHE A 104 -14.31 7.50 -4.55
CA PHE A 104 -13.64 6.86 -3.43
C PHE A 104 -13.87 7.63 -2.12
N LYS A 105 -13.65 8.95 -2.14
CA LYS A 105 -13.85 9.80 -0.96
C LYS A 105 -15.29 9.73 -0.45
N SER A 106 -16.28 9.78 -1.34
CA SER A 106 -17.70 9.71 -0.95
C SER A 106 -18.02 8.42 -0.20
N VAL A 107 -17.48 7.28 -0.64
CA VAL A 107 -17.68 6.00 0.07
C VAL A 107 -16.94 6.01 1.40
N MET A 108 -15.72 6.55 1.45
CA MET A 108 -14.96 6.61 2.70
C MET A 108 -15.58 7.56 3.72
N ASP A 109 -16.13 8.70 3.30
CA ASP A 109 -16.87 9.60 4.18
C ASP A 109 -18.05 8.86 4.85
N GLU A 110 -18.76 8.00 4.12
CA GLU A 110 -19.84 7.16 4.68
C GLU A 110 -19.32 6.05 5.61
N VAL A 111 -18.23 5.37 5.22
CA VAL A 111 -17.61 4.32 6.07
C VAL A 111 -17.20 4.90 7.43
N PHE A 112 -16.67 6.12 7.45
CA PHE A 112 -16.14 6.76 8.65
C PHE A 112 -17.10 7.75 9.33
N LYS A 113 -18.36 7.88 8.87
CA LYS A 113 -19.30 8.89 9.40
C LYS A 113 -19.54 8.78 10.90
N ASP A 114 -19.60 7.56 11.43
CA ASP A 114 -19.83 7.30 12.86
C ASP A 114 -18.52 7.18 13.66
N GLY A 115 -17.40 7.60 13.08
CA GLY A 115 -16.08 7.57 13.70
C GLY A 115 -15.14 6.50 13.15
N VAL A 116 -13.95 6.45 13.74
CA VAL A 116 -12.84 5.59 13.31
C VAL A 116 -12.68 4.41 14.26
N ASN A 117 -12.58 3.21 13.71
CA ASN A 117 -12.18 2.01 14.43
C ASN A 117 -11.26 1.14 13.54
N TRP A 118 -10.51 0.22 14.15
CA TRP A 118 -9.54 -0.59 13.44
C TRP A 118 -10.15 -1.47 12.34
N GLY A 119 -11.38 -1.96 12.52
CA GLY A 119 -12.09 -2.70 11.47
C GLY A 119 -12.36 -1.84 10.24
N ARG A 120 -12.79 -0.58 10.41
CA ARG A 120 -12.97 0.38 9.30
C ARG A 120 -11.65 0.76 8.64
N VAL A 121 -10.58 0.90 9.42
CA VAL A 121 -9.23 1.16 8.87
C VAL A 121 -8.76 -0.02 8.02
N VAL A 122 -8.84 -1.25 8.53
CA VAL A 122 -8.49 -2.46 7.75
C VAL A 122 -9.38 -2.57 6.51
N GLY A 123 -10.68 -2.32 6.64
CA GLY A 123 -11.62 -2.32 5.52
C GLY A 123 -11.28 -1.30 4.43
N LEU A 124 -10.80 -0.10 4.80
CA LEU A 124 -10.28 0.90 3.86
C LEU A 124 -9.09 0.36 3.07
N PHE A 125 -8.13 -0.30 3.73
CA PHE A 125 -6.97 -0.88 3.05
C PHE A 125 -7.37 -2.03 2.13
N ALA A 126 -8.18 -2.97 2.60
CA ALA A 126 -8.71 -4.07 1.79
C ALA A 126 -9.44 -3.55 0.54
N PHE A 127 -10.38 -2.63 0.72
CA PHE A 127 -11.14 -2.03 -0.37
C PHE A 127 -10.24 -1.29 -1.37
N GLY A 128 -9.37 -0.41 -0.88
CA GLY A 128 -8.45 0.34 -1.73
C GLY A 128 -7.47 -0.57 -2.48
N GLY A 129 -7.08 -1.69 -1.88
CA GLY A 129 -6.25 -2.71 -2.50
C GLY A 129 -6.93 -3.40 -3.68
N VAL A 130 -8.19 -3.83 -3.51
CA VAL A 130 -9.00 -4.42 -4.58
C VAL A 130 -9.19 -3.43 -5.73
N LEU A 131 -9.60 -2.19 -5.41
CA LEU A 131 -9.78 -1.15 -6.42
C LEU A 131 -8.49 -0.84 -7.18
N CYS A 132 -7.35 -0.79 -6.50
CA CYS A 132 -6.07 -0.51 -7.12
C CYS A 132 -5.71 -1.56 -8.18
N VAL A 133 -5.89 -2.83 -7.85
CA VAL A 133 -5.67 -3.94 -8.80
C VAL A 133 -6.64 -3.84 -9.98
N GLU A 134 -7.92 -3.59 -9.70
CA GLU A 134 -8.96 -3.53 -10.72
C GLU A 134 -8.77 -2.36 -11.70
N CYS A 135 -8.27 -1.21 -11.23
CA CYS A 135 -7.92 -0.09 -12.11
C CYS A 135 -6.82 -0.51 -13.10
N VAL A 136 -5.77 -1.17 -12.62
CA VAL A 136 -4.67 -1.66 -13.49
C VAL A 136 -5.18 -2.72 -14.49
N GLU A 137 -6.11 -3.57 -14.08
CA GLU A 137 -6.75 -4.57 -14.95
C GLU A 137 -7.63 -3.93 -16.04
N LYS A 138 -8.33 -2.83 -15.74
CA LYS A 138 -9.20 -2.11 -16.69
C LYS A 138 -8.43 -1.20 -17.67
N ASP A 139 -7.27 -0.70 -17.27
CA ASP A 139 -6.38 0.12 -18.12
C ASP A 139 -5.52 -0.71 -19.10
N THR A 140 -5.55 -2.05 -19.02
CA THR A 140 -4.79 -2.98 -19.91
C THR A 140 -5.67 -3.59 -20.99
#